data_AF-A0A314Y4P1-F1
#
_entry.id   AF-A0A314Y4P1-F1
#
_cell.length_a   1.000
_cell.length_b   1.000
_cell.length_c   1.000
_cell.angle_alpha   90.00
_cell.angle_beta   90.00
_cell.angle_gamma   90.00
#
_symmetry.space_group_name_H-M   'P 1'
#
loop_
_entity.id
_entity.type
_entity.pdbx_description
1 polymer ?
#
loop_
_entity_poly.entity_id
_entity_poly.type
_entity_poly.pdbx_seq_one_letter_code
_entity_poly.pdbx_strand_id
1 'polypeptide(L)'
;MFKSMFQDVHGMKLPAGIGSLKNLLTLTAIHAGGGIAEELGNLIQLRRLGMMDVDEENIKAKHAFDKGNHILLDSFSPPPFLQKLRLEGVLEKLPTSFGSLERLTTLRLGNSIMSENS
;
A
#
# COMPACT_ATOMS: atom_id res chain seq x y z
N MET A 1 23.69 -14.86 -17.75
CA MET A 1 23.49 -14.20 -16.44
C MET A 1 22.48 -13.07 -16.65
N PHE A 2 21.18 -13.36 -16.56
CA PHE A 2 20.13 -12.35 -16.74
C PHE A 2 20.09 -11.50 -15.48
N LYS A 3 20.74 -10.34 -15.53
CA LYS A 3 20.63 -9.32 -14.50
C LYS A 3 19.20 -8.77 -14.59
N SER A 4 18.39 -9.11 -13.59
CA SER A 4 17.04 -8.58 -13.40
C SER A 4 17.02 -7.08 -13.66
N MET A 5 16.27 -6.64 -14.67
CA MET A 5 16.05 -5.23 -15.03
C MET A 5 15.12 -4.50 -14.03
N PHE A 6 14.78 -5.12 -12.91
CA PHE A 6 13.92 -4.55 -11.87
C PHE A 6 14.71 -3.91 -10.72
N GLN A 7 15.99 -3.55 -10.92
CA GLN A 7 16.69 -2.71 -9.96
C GLN A 7 16.17 -1.26 -10.09
N ASP A 8 15.60 -0.75 -9.00
CA ASP A 8 15.29 0.65 -8.70
C ASP A 8 13.94 1.26 -9.15
N VAL A 9 12.90 0.48 -9.43
CA VAL A 9 11.54 1.07 -9.49
C VAL A 9 10.98 1.19 -8.08
N HIS A 10 11.33 2.28 -7.40
CA HIS A 10 10.76 2.64 -6.10
C HIS A 10 9.46 3.41 -6.30
N GLY A 11 8.53 3.23 -5.36
CA GLY A 11 7.31 4.02 -5.33
C GLY A 11 7.60 5.52 -5.14
N MET A 12 6.75 6.36 -5.69
CA MET A 12 6.80 7.80 -5.43
C MET A 12 6.26 8.09 -4.02
N LYS A 13 6.95 8.93 -3.25
CA LYS A 13 6.36 9.52 -2.04
C LYS A 13 5.10 10.28 -2.41
N LEU A 14 4.01 10.02 -1.69
CA LEU A 14 2.73 10.63 -2.00
C LEU A 14 2.85 12.17 -1.86
N PRO A 15 2.50 12.95 -2.89
CA PRO A 15 2.59 14.39 -2.81
C PRO A 15 1.55 14.93 -1.82
N ALA A 16 1.96 15.93 -1.03
CA ALA A 16 1.05 16.61 -0.10
C ALA A 16 -0.15 17.20 -0.86
N GLY A 17 -1.35 17.05 -0.29
CA GLY A 17 -2.59 17.57 -0.87
C GLY A 17 -3.26 16.67 -1.90
N ILE A 18 -2.72 15.47 -2.19
CA ILE A 18 -3.37 14.52 -3.11
C ILE A 18 -4.78 14.13 -2.64
N GLY A 19 -5.04 14.10 -1.33
CA GLY A 19 -6.33 13.80 -0.73
C GLY A 19 -7.42 14.83 -1.05
N SER A 20 -7.05 15.98 -1.64
CA SER A 20 -8.02 16.92 -2.22
C SER A 20 -8.68 16.39 -3.50
N LEU A 21 -8.09 15.38 -4.17
CA LEU A 21 -8.60 14.80 -5.40
C LEU A 21 -9.74 13.82 -5.14
N LYS A 22 -10.89 14.32 -4.68
CA LYS A 22 -12.06 13.49 -4.30
C LYS A 22 -12.67 12.66 -5.42
N ASN A 23 -12.37 12.99 -6.69
CA ASN A 23 -12.81 12.27 -7.88
C ASN A 23 -11.74 11.31 -8.45
N LEU A 24 -10.60 11.17 -7.78
CA LEU A 24 -9.53 10.29 -8.26
C LEU A 24 -9.97 8.82 -8.18
N LEU A 25 -9.88 8.12 -9.32
CA LEU A 25 -10.28 6.72 -9.43
C LEU A 25 -9.11 5.75 -9.38
N THR A 26 -7.92 6.19 -9.78
CA THR A 26 -6.72 5.35 -9.88
C THR A 26 -5.52 6.09 -9.31
N LEU A 27 -4.81 5.44 -8.40
CA LEU A 27 -3.56 5.89 -7.82
C LEU A 27 -2.62 4.69 -7.74
N THR A 28 -1.47 4.75 -8.39
CA THR A 28 -0.53 3.63 -8.48
C THR A 28 0.91 4.11 -8.42
N ALA A 29 1.84 3.20 -8.15
CA ALA A 29 3.27 3.49 -8.05
C ALA A 29 3.60 4.44 -6.89
N ILE A 30 2.88 4.31 -5.78
CA ILE A 30 3.15 5.07 -4.56
C ILE A 30 3.98 4.24 -3.59
N HIS A 31 4.88 4.89 -2.86
CA HIS A 31 5.67 4.26 -1.81
C HIS A 31 4.81 4.01 -0.57
N ALA A 32 4.96 2.84 0.05
CA ALA A 32 4.21 2.42 1.24
C ALA A 32 4.71 3.03 2.57
N GLY A 33 5.32 4.21 2.52
CA GLY A 33 5.82 4.97 3.67
C GLY A 33 5.45 6.45 3.59
N GLY A 34 5.65 7.19 4.68
CA GLY A 34 5.60 8.65 4.69
C GLY A 34 4.35 9.29 5.30
N GLY A 35 3.55 8.59 6.11
CA GLY A 35 2.37 9.19 6.76
C GLY A 35 1.19 9.41 5.78
N ILE A 36 1.09 8.56 4.77
CA ILE A 36 0.15 8.76 3.65
C ILE A 36 -1.26 8.23 3.91
N ALA A 37 -1.50 7.60 5.07
CA ALA A 37 -2.79 6.98 5.41
C ALA A 37 -3.93 8.01 5.43
N GLU A 38 -3.68 9.22 5.93
CA GLU A 38 -4.66 10.32 5.98
C GLU A 38 -5.04 10.78 4.56
N GLU A 39 -4.04 11.01 3.71
CA GLU A 39 -4.23 11.43 2.33
C GLU A 39 -4.95 10.35 1.50
N LEU A 40 -4.65 9.07 1.72
CA LEU A 40 -5.34 7.96 1.06
C LEU A 40 -6.78 7.78 1.55
N GLY A 41 -7.03 7.93 2.85
CA GLY A 41 -8.39 7.88 3.42
C GLY A 41 -9.31 8.97 2.85
N ASN A 42 -8.71 10.06 2.39
CA ASN A 42 -9.41 11.16 1.74
C ASN A 42 -9.85 10.86 0.29
N LEU A 43 -9.32 9.82 -0.36
CA LEU A 43 -9.62 9.43 -1.76
C LEU A 43 -10.81 8.47 -1.84
N ILE A 44 -11.98 8.95 -1.42
CA ILE A 44 -13.18 8.11 -1.22
C ILE A 44 -13.71 7.42 -2.49
N GLN A 45 -13.39 7.92 -3.69
CA GLN A 45 -13.81 7.32 -4.98
C GLN A 45 -12.76 6.40 -5.60
N LEU A 46 -11.66 6.14 -4.90
CA LEU A 46 -10.56 5.35 -5.45
C LEU A 46 -11.01 3.91 -5.72
N ARG A 47 -10.75 3.44 -6.94
CA ARG A 47 -11.09 2.10 -7.41
C ARG A 47 -9.85 1.23 -7.63
N ARG A 48 -8.71 1.85 -7.90
CA ARG A 48 -7.44 1.16 -8.09
C ARG A 48 -6.35 1.81 -7.25
N LEU A 49 -5.70 1.00 -6.41
CA LEU A 49 -4.56 1.38 -5.59
C LEU A 49 -3.37 0.48 -5.92
N GLY A 50 -2.20 1.06 -6.13
CA GLY A 50 -0.95 0.34 -6.38
C GLY A 50 0.18 0.88 -5.53
N MET A 51 0.63 0.09 -4.56
CA MET A 51 1.71 0.44 -3.63
C MET A 51 2.95 -0.40 -3.94
N MET A 52 4.10 0.25 -3.84
CA MET A 52 5.43 -0.34 -4.02
C MET A 52 6.21 -0.21 -2.72
N ASP A 53 7.29 -1.00 -2.62
CA ASP A 53 8.19 -1.08 -1.48
C ASP A 53 7.45 -1.39 -0.16
N VAL A 54 6.43 -2.25 -0.21
CA VAL A 54 5.68 -2.66 0.98
C VAL A 54 6.48 -3.71 1.74
N ASP A 55 6.74 -3.48 3.02
CA ASP A 55 7.42 -4.41 3.93
C ASP A 55 6.61 -4.66 5.22
N GLU A 56 7.11 -5.55 6.09
CA GLU A 56 6.49 -5.82 7.38
C GLU A 56 6.43 -4.61 8.32
N GLU A 57 7.40 -3.68 8.22
CA GLU A 57 7.44 -2.48 9.05
C GLU A 57 6.29 -1.53 8.69
N ASN A 58 5.91 -1.48 7.40
CA ASN A 58 4.72 -0.78 6.92
C ASN A 58 3.40 -1.48 7.29
N ILE A 59 3.45 -2.73 7.75
CA ILE A 59 2.25 -3.50 8.11
C ILE A 59 2.01 -3.40 9.61
N LYS A 60 3.04 -3.71 10.41
CA LYS A 60 2.89 -4.00 11.83
C LYS A 60 3.01 -2.81 12.76
N ALA A 61 3.46 -1.65 12.28
CA ALA A 61 3.94 -0.49 13.07
C ALA A 61 3.50 -0.48 14.55
N LYS A 62 4.19 -1.30 15.36
CA LYS A 62 3.80 -1.54 16.75
C LYS A 62 4.54 -0.63 17.71
N HIS A 63 5.76 -0.22 17.39
CA HIS A 63 6.53 0.72 18.21
C HIS A 63 7.57 1.43 17.34
N ALA A 64 7.35 2.69 16.99
CA ALA A 64 8.41 3.56 16.49
C ALA A 64 8.17 5.00 16.97
N PHE A 65 8.42 5.23 18.26
CA PHE A 65 8.87 6.53 18.75
C PHE A 65 10.32 6.74 18.31
N ASP A 66 10.58 6.73 17.01
CA ASP A 66 11.76 7.40 16.47
C ASP A 66 11.53 7.70 14.99
N LYS A 67 12.12 8.80 14.54
CA LYS A 67 11.91 9.47 13.25
C LYS A 67 11.83 8.51 12.05
N GLY A 68 10.63 8.10 11.66
CA GLY A 68 10.45 7.25 10.48
C GLY A 68 8.99 6.96 10.18
N ASN A 69 8.40 7.77 9.32
CA ASN A 69 7.00 7.68 8.91
C ASN A 69 6.70 6.35 8.19
N HIS A 70 6.24 5.31 8.89
CA HIS A 70 5.70 4.10 8.27
C HIS A 70 4.16 4.18 8.19
N ILE A 71 3.57 3.58 7.16
CA ILE A 71 2.10 3.46 7.10
C ILE A 71 1.69 2.51 8.21
N LEU A 72 0.69 2.87 9.00
CA LEU A 72 -0.07 1.88 9.75
C LEU A 72 -1.05 1.27 8.74
N LEU A 73 -0.64 0.23 7.98
CA LEU A 73 -1.61 -0.42 7.07
C LEU A 73 -2.78 -0.98 7.88
N ASP A 74 -2.59 -1.33 9.16
CA ASP A 74 -3.68 -1.67 10.07
C ASP A 74 -4.60 -0.49 10.45
N SER A 75 -4.13 0.77 10.38
CA SER A 75 -4.97 1.98 10.57
C SER A 75 -5.43 2.61 9.24
N PHE A 76 -4.99 2.07 8.11
CA PHE A 76 -5.48 2.47 6.81
C PHE A 76 -6.94 2.05 6.68
N SER A 77 -7.82 3.03 6.54
CA SER A 77 -9.22 2.77 6.16
C SER A 77 -9.29 2.69 4.64
N PRO A 78 -9.47 1.49 4.07
CA PRO A 78 -9.49 1.36 2.62
C PRO A 78 -10.65 2.14 2.00
N PRO A 79 -10.46 2.76 0.82
CA PRO A 79 -11.53 3.41 0.09
C PRO A 79 -12.69 2.44 -0.16
N PRO A 80 -13.95 2.84 0.09
CA PRO A 80 -15.11 1.95 0.06
C PRO A 80 -15.39 1.37 -1.34
N PHE A 81 -14.89 2.01 -2.40
CA PHE A 81 -15.05 1.58 -3.78
C PHE A 81 -13.81 0.91 -4.38
N LEU A 82 -12.83 0.54 -3.54
CA LEU A 82 -11.60 -0.07 -4.03
C LEU A 82 -11.88 -1.45 -4.62
N GLN A 83 -11.53 -1.62 -5.89
CA GLN A 83 -11.76 -2.84 -6.67
C GLN A 83 -10.46 -3.56 -7.02
N LYS A 84 -9.36 -2.83 -7.14
CA LYS A 84 -8.08 -3.36 -7.61
C LYS A 84 -6.96 -2.89 -6.70
N LEU A 85 -6.28 -3.84 -6.07
CA LEU A 85 -5.13 -3.59 -5.20
C LEU A 85 -3.90 -4.28 -5.77
N ARG A 86 -2.81 -3.54 -5.94
CA ARG A 86 -1.48 -4.07 -6.24
C ARG A 86 -0.55 -3.70 -5.09
N LEU A 87 0.09 -4.70 -4.50
CA LEU A 87 1.14 -4.53 -3.51
C LEU A 87 2.41 -5.13 -4.08
N GLU A 88 3.48 -4.36 -4.09
CA GLU A 88 4.81 -4.84 -4.48
C GLU A 88 5.78 -4.63 -3.32
N GLY A 89 6.46 -5.70 -2.93
CA GLY A 89 7.41 -5.69 -1.82
C GLY A 89 7.36 -6.98 -1.00
N VAL A 90 8.21 -7.03 0.03
CA VAL A 90 8.41 -8.18 0.90
C VAL A 90 7.30 -8.26 1.95
N LEU A 91 6.14 -8.80 1.53
CA LEU A 91 5.05 -9.15 2.44
C LEU A 91 5.12 -10.62 2.84
N GLU A 92 5.23 -10.90 4.14
CA GLU A 92 5.00 -12.24 4.70
C GLU A 92 3.51 -12.49 4.96
N LYS A 93 2.77 -11.46 5.41
CA LYS A 93 1.33 -11.54 5.75
C LYS A 93 0.59 -10.31 5.26
N LEU A 94 -0.69 -10.46 4.92
CA LEU A 94 -1.55 -9.33 4.59
C LEU A 94 -2.08 -8.65 5.87
N PRO A 95 -2.12 -7.31 5.91
CA PRO A 95 -2.80 -6.55 6.96
C PRO A 95 -4.25 -6.98 7.14
N THR A 96 -4.72 -6.97 8.39
CA THR A 96 -6.11 -7.33 8.70
C THR A 96 -7.12 -6.29 8.23
N SER A 97 -6.70 -5.03 8.09
CA SER A 97 -7.50 -3.92 7.55
C SER A 97 -8.02 -4.19 6.13
N PHE A 98 -7.30 -4.96 5.33
CA PHE A 98 -7.75 -5.38 4.00
C PHE A 98 -8.87 -6.41 4.02
N GLY A 99 -9.13 -7.07 5.15
CA GLY A 99 -10.29 -7.96 5.30
C GLY A 99 -11.63 -7.23 5.13
N SER A 100 -11.65 -5.90 5.26
CA SER A 100 -12.84 -5.05 5.07
C SER A 100 -13.11 -4.65 3.60
N LEU A 101 -12.23 -5.03 2.65
CA LEU A 101 -12.35 -4.68 1.24
C LEU A 101 -13.40 -5.54 0.50
N GLU A 102 -14.68 -5.34 0.81
CA GLU A 102 -15.80 -6.13 0.24
C GLU A 102 -15.90 -6.06 -1.30
N ARG A 103 -15.39 -4.98 -1.91
CA ARG A 103 -15.49 -4.73 -3.36
C ARG A 103 -14.24 -5.11 -4.14
N LEU A 104 -13.23 -5.68 -3.49
CA LEU A 104 -11.98 -6.06 -4.13
C LEU A 104 -12.20 -7.24 -5.08
N THR A 105 -11.96 -7.01 -6.37
CA THR A 105 -12.09 -8.01 -7.43
C THR A 105 -10.73 -8.45 -7.97
N THR A 106 -9.67 -7.72 -7.67
CA THR A 106 -8.31 -8.03 -8.12
C THR A 106 -7.31 -7.69 -7.05
N LEU A 107 -6.57 -8.69 -6.58
CA LEU A 107 -5.40 -8.55 -5.74
C LEU A 107 -4.17 -9.02 -6.52
N ARG A 108 -3.14 -8.18 -6.59
CA ARG A 108 -1.83 -8.53 -7.16
C ARG A 108 -0.76 -8.34 -6.11
N LEU A 109 0.00 -9.39 -5.85
CA LEU A 109 1.15 -9.40 -4.96
C LEU A 109 2.39 -9.64 -5.81
N GLY A 110 3.35 -8.73 -5.76
CA GLY A 110 4.62 -8.80 -6.49
C GLY A 110 5.79 -8.71 -5.53
N ASN A 111 6.87 -9.44 -5.80
CA ASN A 111 8.06 -9.51 -4.92
C ASN A 111 7.78 -9.92 -3.47
N SER A 112 6.63 -10.56 -3.21
CA SER A 112 6.25 -11.02 -1.88
C SER A 112 6.84 -12.39 -1.59
N ILE A 113 7.67 -12.47 -0.56
CA ILE A 113 8.13 -13.73 0.01
C ILE A 113 7.03 -14.19 0.94
N MET A 114 5.94 -14.75 0.38
CA MET A 114 4.90 -15.33 1.21
C MET A 114 5.46 -16.62 1.81
N SER A 115 5.82 -16.59 3.09
CA SER A 115 6.10 -17.81 3.84
C SER A 115 4.83 -18.66 3.83
N GLU A 116 4.88 -19.81 3.18
CA GLU A 116 3.83 -20.82 3.21
C GLU A 116 3.65 -21.24 4.68
N ASN A 117 2.51 -20.88 5.28
CA ASN A 117 2.24 -21.14 6.70
C ASN A 117 2.40 -22.65 7.00
N SER A 118 3.14 -22.98 8.06
CA SER A 118 3.02 -24.27 8.78
C SER A 118 1.98 -24.17 9.88
#